data_AF-A0A497D884-F1
#
_entry.id   AF-A0A497D884-F1
#
_cell.length_a   1.000
_cell.length_b   1.000
_cell.length_c   1.000
_cell.angle_alpha   90.00
_cell.angle_beta   90.00
_cell.angle_gamma   90.00
#
_symmetry.space_group_name_H-M   'P 1'
#
loop_
_entity.id
_entity.type
_entity.pdbx_description
1 polymer ?
#
loop_
_entity_poly.entity_id
_entity_poly.type
_entity_poly.pdbx_seq_one_letter_code
_entity_poly.pdbx_strand_id
1 'polypeptide(L)'
;MNNPIQKKTGKAIKWYGIEVFGKQLLQIGITILLARLLEPEDFGLIGMVYIFVLVSSVIVDGGFAAALVYKKNIDSADKSTVFYTNIIISLLLYLLIFIFSESIASFYNQPQLKTIVRWLGLSIILASFNIVHYAMYSRKMNFKTPAKINLLALVI
;
A
#
# COMPACT_ATOMS: atom_id res chain seq x y z
N MET A 1 -19.88 -33.93 -6.26
CA MET A 1 -18.49 -34.25 -5.89
C MET A 1 -17.73 -32.94 -5.64
N ASN A 2 -17.68 -32.44 -4.40
CA ASN A 2 -16.96 -31.20 -4.10
C ASN A 2 -15.50 -31.54 -3.75
N ASN A 3 -14.59 -31.32 -4.69
CA ASN A 3 -13.17 -31.53 -4.47
C ASN A 3 -12.65 -30.58 -3.36
N PRO A 4 -11.78 -31.02 -2.45
CA PRO A 4 -11.26 -30.18 -1.36
C PRO A 4 -10.58 -28.90 -1.85
N ILE A 5 -10.02 -28.93 -3.06
CA ILE A 5 -9.43 -27.77 -3.74
C ILE A 5 -10.49 -26.71 -4.08
N GLN A 6 -11.65 -27.12 -4.63
CA GLN A 6 -12.74 -26.20 -4.97
C GLN A 6 -13.30 -25.49 -3.73
N LYS A 7 -13.47 -26.21 -2.61
CA LYS A 7 -13.89 -25.62 -1.33
C LYS A 7 -12.86 -24.63 -0.78
N LYS A 8 -11.56 -24.94 -0.89
CA LYS A 8 -10.47 -24.06 -0.44
C LYS A 8 -10.40 -22.78 -1.27
N THR A 9 -10.50 -22.90 -2.60
CA THR A 9 -10.50 -21.76 -3.52
C THR A 9 -11.72 -20.87 -3.31
N GLY A 10 -12.92 -21.44 -3.17
CA GLY A 10 -14.13 -20.64 -2.91
C GLY A 10 -14.05 -19.83 -1.61
N LYS A 11 -13.49 -20.43 -0.54
CA LYS A 11 -13.24 -19.72 0.72
C LYS A 11 -12.18 -18.62 0.56
N ALA A 12 -11.10 -18.89 -0.17
CA ALA A 12 -10.04 -17.91 -0.44
C ALA A 12 -10.58 -16.70 -1.22
N ILE A 13 -11.34 -16.95 -2.30
CA ILE A 13 -12.00 -15.91 -3.10
C ILE A 13 -12.95 -15.09 -2.24
N LYS A 14 -13.77 -15.74 -1.40
CA LYS A 14 -14.68 -15.03 -0.49
C LYS A 14 -13.93 -14.08 0.44
N TRP A 15 -12.84 -14.54 1.06
CA TRP A 15 -12.04 -13.70 1.96
C TRP A 15 -11.27 -12.60 1.23
N TYR A 16 -10.76 -12.88 0.03
CA TYR A 16 -10.14 -11.88 -0.82
C TYR A 16 -11.14 -10.79 -1.23
N GLY A 17 -12.36 -11.18 -1.62
CA GLY A 17 -13.44 -10.25 -1.90
C GLY A 17 -13.77 -9.37 -0.69
N ILE A 18 -13.95 -9.96 0.50
CA ILE A 18 -14.17 -9.20 1.74
C ILE A 18 -13.02 -8.22 2.01
N GLU A 19 -11.77 -8.63 1.79
CA GLU A 19 -10.62 -7.75 1.97
C GLU A 19 -10.66 -6.56 1.00
N VAL A 20 -10.81 -6.82 -0.30
CA VAL A 20 -10.76 -5.78 -1.34
C VAL A 20 -11.95 -4.84 -1.22
N PHE A 21 -13.18 -5.37 -1.18
CA PHE A 21 -14.38 -4.55 -1.07
C PHE A 21 -14.47 -3.86 0.29
N GLY A 22 -14.08 -4.53 1.37
CA GLY A 22 -14.08 -3.93 2.70
C GLY A 22 -13.10 -2.76 2.80
N LYS A 23 -11.86 -2.93 2.30
CA LYS A 23 -10.90 -1.83 2.20
C LYS A 23 -11.45 -0.67 1.35
N GLN A 24 -12.01 -0.97 0.18
CA GLN A 24 -12.52 0.06 -0.73
C GLN A 24 -13.70 0.85 -0.13
N LEU A 25 -14.65 0.16 0.50
CA LEU A 25 -15.80 0.81 1.15
C LEU A 25 -15.37 1.68 2.33
N LEU A 26 -14.45 1.19 3.16
CA LEU A 26 -13.89 1.98 4.26
C LEU A 26 -13.12 3.20 3.72
N GLN A 27 -12.30 3.02 2.69
CA GLN A 27 -11.57 4.13 2.05
C GLN A 27 -12.53 5.19 1.51
N ILE A 28 -13.59 4.80 0.82
CA ILE A 28 -14.62 5.73 0.33
C ILE A 28 -15.27 6.46 1.51
N GLY A 29 -15.63 5.75 2.58
CA GLY A 29 -16.18 6.35 3.80
C GLY A 29 -15.24 7.39 4.41
N ILE A 30 -13.96 7.05 4.57
CA ILE A 30 -12.92 7.97 5.07
C ILE A 30 -12.78 9.17 4.13
N THR A 31 -12.73 8.96 2.82
CA THR A 31 -12.63 10.05 1.85
C THR A 31 -13.83 10.99 1.90
N ILE A 32 -15.05 10.48 2.05
CA ILE A 32 -16.27 11.31 2.23
C ILE A 32 -16.21 12.10 3.55
N LEU A 33 -15.76 11.46 4.64
CA LEU A 33 -15.59 12.13 5.92
C LEU A 33 -14.55 13.25 5.84
N LEU A 34 -13.39 12.96 5.23
CA LEU A 34 -12.34 13.96 5.00
C LEU A 34 -12.84 15.11 4.12
N ALA A 35 -13.58 14.83 3.05
CA ALA A 35 -14.15 15.86 2.18
C ALA A 35 -15.18 16.76 2.89
N ARG A 36 -15.77 16.31 4.00
CA ARG A 36 -16.66 17.14 4.84
C ARG A 36 -15.93 17.88 5.96
N LEU A 37 -14.82 17.33 6.45
CA LEU A 37 -14.06 17.88 7.58
C LEU A 37 -13.01 18.89 7.12
N LEU A 38 -12.39 18.65 5.96
CA LEU A 38 -11.40 19.53 5.35
C LEU A 38 -12.07 20.56 4.45
N GLU A 39 -11.43 21.72 4.34
CA GLU A 39 -11.80 22.70 3.32
C GLU A 39 -11.47 22.15 1.92
N PRO A 40 -12.21 22.58 0.88
CA PRO A 40 -11.98 22.11 -0.50
C PRO A 40 -10.53 22.30 -0.97
N GLU A 41 -9.88 23.36 -0.49
CA GLU A 41 -8.48 23.67 -0.80
C GLU A 41 -7.52 22.60 -0.25
N ASP A 42 -7.67 22.24 1.03
CA ASP A 42 -6.84 21.21 1.68
C ASP A 42 -7.04 19.83 1.04
N PHE A 43 -8.27 19.50 0.67
CA PHE A 43 -8.57 18.25 -0.03
C PHE A 43 -7.87 18.19 -1.39
N GLY A 44 -7.79 19.32 -2.09
CA GLY A 44 -7.02 19.47 -3.33
C GLY A 44 -5.51 19.23 -3.12
N LEU A 45 -4.94 19.75 -2.04
CA LEU A 45 -3.52 19.54 -1.68
C LEU A 45 -3.20 18.06 -1.47
N ILE A 46 -4.07 17.33 -0.74
CA ILE A 46 -3.91 15.88 -0.54
C ILE A 46 -3.89 15.15 -1.89
N GLY A 47 -4.81 15.50 -2.79
CA GLY A 47 -4.88 14.92 -4.13
C GLY A 47 -3.59 15.13 -4.93
N MET A 48 -3.01 16.33 -4.89
CA MET A 48 -1.73 16.63 -5.54
C MET A 48 -0.57 15.81 -4.99
N VAL A 49 -0.53 15.57 -3.67
CA VAL A 49 0.53 14.76 -3.06
C VAL A 49 0.35 13.27 -3.33
N TYR A 50 -0.90 12.81 -3.43
CA TYR A 50 -1.23 11.39 -3.56
C TYR A 50 -0.64 10.76 -4.84
N ILE A 51 -0.43 11.54 -5.91
CA ILE A 51 0.19 11.04 -7.14
C ILE A 51 1.62 10.52 -6.89
N PHE A 52 2.39 11.19 -6.03
CA PHE A 52 3.75 10.77 -5.69
C PHE A 52 3.74 9.47 -4.90
N VAL A 53 2.76 9.31 -4.00
CA VAL A 53 2.57 8.07 -3.24
C VAL A 53 2.20 6.92 -4.17
N LEU A 54 1.28 7.13 -5.12
CA LEU A 54 0.86 6.11 -6.08
C LEU A 54 2.02 5.66 -6.98
N VAL A 55 2.75 6.60 -7.58
CA VAL A 55 3.91 6.29 -8.43
C VAL A 55 4.98 5.54 -7.63
N SER A 56 5.29 6.02 -6.42
CA SER A 56 6.28 5.38 -5.56
C SER A 56 5.85 3.97 -5.17
N SER A 57 4.59 3.76 -4.84
CA SER A 57 4.05 2.44 -4.47
C SER A 57 4.23 1.42 -5.60
N VAL A 58 3.96 1.81 -6.85
CA VAL A 58 4.17 0.96 -8.02
C VAL A 58 5.65 0.59 -8.19
N ILE A 59 6.56 1.55 -7.99
CA ILE A 59 8.00 1.31 -8.09
C ILE A 59 8.50 0.39 -6.97
N VAL A 60 8.07 0.63 -5.72
CA VAL A 60 8.46 -0.20 -4.57
C VAL A 60 7.91 -1.61 -4.69
N ASP A 61 6.67 -1.80 -5.14
CA ASP A 61 6.16 -3.15 -5.35
C ASP A 61 6.88 -3.85 -6.52
N GLY A 62 7.10 -3.14 -7.63
CA GLY A 62 8.03 -3.53 -8.71
C GLY A 62 7.82 -4.92 -9.33
N GLY A 63 6.72 -5.61 -9.00
CA GLY A 63 6.51 -7.03 -9.29
C GLY A 63 7.18 -8.01 -8.31
N PHE A 64 7.87 -7.54 -7.27
CA PHE A 64 8.53 -8.38 -6.27
C PHE A 64 7.54 -9.24 -5.47
N ALA A 65 6.38 -8.69 -5.09
CA ALA A 65 5.33 -9.47 -4.43
C ALA A 65 4.86 -10.63 -5.31
N ALA A 66 4.60 -10.36 -6.59
CA ALA A 66 4.18 -11.36 -7.56
C ALA A 66 5.27 -12.42 -7.77
N ALA A 67 6.53 -12.02 -7.89
CA ALA A 67 7.67 -12.92 -8.03
C ALA A 67 7.74 -13.92 -6.85
N LEU A 68 7.57 -13.44 -5.61
CA LEU A 68 7.53 -14.30 -4.41
C LEU A 68 6.32 -15.24 -4.38
N VAL A 69 5.18 -14.82 -4.91
CA VAL A 69 3.96 -15.64 -4.99
C VAL A 69 4.13 -16.78 -5.99
N TYR A 70 4.66 -16.50 -7.18
CA TYR A 70 4.75 -17.47 -8.29
C TYR A 70 6.00 -18.35 -8.29
N LYS A 71 7.10 -17.94 -7.63
CA LYS A 71 8.34 -18.74 -7.58
C LYS A 71 8.11 -20.09 -6.91
N LYS A 72 8.35 -21.22 -7.59
CA LYS A 72 8.01 -22.57 -7.08
C LYS A 72 8.70 -22.92 -5.76
N ASN A 73 9.99 -22.63 -5.64
CA ASN A 73 10.79 -22.86 -4.44
C ASN A 73 11.32 -21.52 -3.94
N ILE A 74 10.94 -21.13 -2.73
CA ILE A 74 11.44 -19.93 -2.06
C ILE A 74 12.23 -20.36 -0.84
N ASP A 75 13.37 -19.75 -0.62
CA ASP A 75 14.13 -19.91 0.61
C ASP A 75 13.97 -18.68 1.52
N SER A 76 14.72 -18.63 2.61
CA SER A 76 14.78 -17.46 3.48
C SER A 76 15.53 -16.29 2.83
N ALA A 77 16.54 -16.58 2.01
CA ALA A 77 17.34 -15.56 1.33
C ALA A 77 16.47 -14.74 0.36
N ASP A 78 15.62 -15.37 -0.44
CA ASP A 78 14.67 -14.73 -1.34
C ASP A 78 13.78 -13.70 -0.63
N LYS A 79 13.25 -14.09 0.55
CA LYS A 79 12.36 -13.22 1.34
C LYS A 79 13.14 -12.04 1.89
N SER A 80 14.32 -12.29 2.44
CA SER A 80 15.18 -11.25 3.00
C SER A 80 15.65 -10.29 1.91
N THR A 81 16.07 -10.79 0.74
CA THR A 81 16.48 -9.97 -0.39
C THR A 81 15.35 -9.05 -0.83
N VAL A 82 14.16 -9.58 -1.09
CA VAL A 82 13.01 -8.74 -1.48
C VAL A 82 12.66 -7.72 -0.39
N PHE A 83 12.69 -8.13 0.88
CA PHE A 83 12.41 -7.25 2.01
C PHE A 83 13.38 -6.06 2.07
N TYR A 84 14.69 -6.32 2.07
CA TYR A 84 15.69 -5.28 2.14
C TYR A 84 15.73 -4.42 0.88
N THR A 85 15.56 -5.02 -0.30
CA THR A 85 15.46 -4.27 -1.56
C THR A 85 14.30 -3.29 -1.54
N ASN A 86 13.10 -3.71 -1.11
CA ASN A 86 11.95 -2.81 -1.02
C ASN A 86 12.13 -1.70 0.01
N ILE A 87 12.79 -1.97 1.14
CA ILE A 87 13.12 -0.95 2.14
C ILE A 87 14.13 0.06 1.58
N ILE A 88 15.16 -0.41 0.87
CA ILE A 88 16.18 0.48 0.29
C ILE A 88 15.54 1.34 -0.79
N ILE A 89 14.73 0.76 -1.69
CA ILE A 89 14.03 1.50 -2.74
C ILE A 89 13.06 2.52 -2.13
N SER A 90 12.28 2.12 -1.13
CA SER A 90 11.32 3.04 -0.48
C SER A 90 12.02 4.18 0.25
N LEU A 91 13.16 3.92 0.89
CA LEU A 91 13.98 4.95 1.54
C LEU A 91 14.58 5.92 0.51
N LEU A 92 15.11 5.41 -0.61
CA LEU A 92 15.65 6.24 -1.70
C LEU A 92 14.57 7.12 -2.32
N LEU A 93 13.39 6.56 -2.60
CA LEU A 93 12.25 7.32 -3.12
C LEU A 93 11.78 8.37 -2.13
N TYR A 94 11.68 8.03 -0.85
CA TYR A 94 11.33 8.98 0.19
C TYR A 94 12.33 10.14 0.27
N LEU A 95 13.63 9.84 0.28
CA LEU A 95 14.68 10.87 0.31
C LEU A 95 14.62 11.78 -0.92
N LEU A 96 14.37 11.21 -2.09
CA LEU A 96 14.18 11.97 -3.33
C LEU A 96 12.99 12.92 -3.18
N ILE A 97 11.82 12.41 -2.79
CA ILE A 97 10.62 13.22 -2.55
C ILE A 97 10.86 14.29 -1.49
N PHE A 98 11.59 13.96 -0.42
CA PHE A 98 11.92 14.90 0.66
C PHE A 98 12.79 16.06 0.15
N ILE A 99 13.82 15.77 -0.64
CA ILE A 99 14.72 16.79 -1.21
C ILE A 99 13.95 17.67 -2.21
N PHE A 100 13.16 17.05 -3.09
CA PHE A 100 12.36 17.78 -4.10
C PHE A 100 11.06 18.39 -3.55
N SER A 101 10.74 18.20 -2.26
CA SER A 101 9.51 18.72 -1.65
C SER A 101 9.35 20.23 -1.79
N GLU A 102 10.45 20.97 -1.75
CA GLU A 102 10.46 22.43 -1.94
C GLU A 102 10.17 22.82 -3.38
N SER A 103 10.79 22.13 -4.34
CA SER A 103 10.50 22.32 -5.77
C SER A 103 9.04 21.98 -6.08
N ILE A 104 8.50 20.89 -5.52
CA ILE A 104 7.10 20.51 -5.67
C ILE A 104 6.17 21.61 -5.13
N ALA A 105 6.43 22.13 -3.92
CA ALA A 105 5.63 23.20 -3.34
C ALA A 105 5.67 24.48 -4.17
N SER A 106 6.84 24.84 -4.71
CA SER A 106 6.98 26.00 -5.60
C SER A 106 6.27 25.81 -6.95
N PHE A 107 6.32 24.61 -7.53
CA PHE A 107 5.66 24.30 -8.81
C PHE A 107 4.14 24.48 -8.73
N TYR A 108 3.54 24.06 -7.62
CA TYR A 108 2.10 24.23 -7.37
C TYR A 108 1.73 25.58 -6.74
N ASN A 109 2.72 26.46 -6.45
CA ASN A 109 2.53 27.73 -5.74
C ASN A 109 1.82 27.58 -4.39
N GLN A 110 2.12 26.51 -3.66
CA GLN A 110 1.42 26.14 -2.43
C GLN A 110 2.44 25.71 -1.36
N PRO A 111 2.84 26.61 -0.43
CA PRO A 111 3.87 26.34 0.57
C PRO A 111 3.54 25.15 1.49
N GLN A 112 2.25 24.91 1.74
CA GLN A 112 1.75 23.84 2.60
C GLN A 112 2.11 22.44 2.06
N LEU A 113 2.26 22.27 0.73
CA LEU A 113 2.67 21.00 0.13
C LEU A 113 4.02 20.52 0.67
N LYS A 114 4.95 21.42 0.98
CA LYS A 114 6.29 21.04 1.47
C LYS A 114 6.18 20.13 2.69
N THR A 115 5.34 20.52 3.65
CA THR A 115 5.13 19.75 4.89
C THR A 115 4.32 18.49 4.62
N ILE A 116 3.24 18.60 3.84
CA ILE A 116 2.35 17.47 3.56
C ILE A 116 3.10 16.35 2.80
N VAL A 117 3.87 16.70 1.78
CA VAL A 117 4.70 15.75 1.00
C VAL A 117 5.70 15.01 1.87
N ARG A 118 6.37 15.72 2.80
CA ARG A 118 7.36 15.12 3.71
C ARG A 118 6.75 14.13 4.69
N TRP A 119 5.57 14.43 5.21
CA TRP A 119 4.86 13.53 6.13
C TRP A 119 4.20 12.36 5.41
N LEU A 120 3.46 12.62 4.33
CA LEU A 120 2.83 11.55 3.55
C LEU A 120 3.86 10.65 2.88
N GLY A 121 5.02 11.16 2.49
CA GLY A 121 6.11 10.36 1.93
C GLY A 121 6.59 9.24 2.86
N LEU A 122 6.50 9.41 4.18
CA LEU A 122 6.88 8.36 5.14
C LEU A 122 6.02 7.10 4.99
N SER A 123 4.79 7.24 4.50
CA SER A 123 3.91 6.10 4.24
C SER A 123 4.51 5.11 3.23
N ILE A 124 5.37 5.57 2.32
CA ILE A 124 6.04 4.74 1.31
C ILE A 124 6.98 3.74 2.00
N ILE A 125 7.73 4.22 3.00
CA ILE A 125 8.63 3.38 3.80
C ILE A 125 7.80 2.37 4.60
N LEU A 126 6.75 2.83 5.29
CA LEU A 126 5.89 1.96 6.10
C LEU A 126 5.21 0.87 5.26
N ALA A 127 4.75 1.22 4.05
CA ALA A 127 4.13 0.28 3.13
C ALA A 127 5.11 -0.82 2.67
N SER A 128 6.40 -0.48 2.50
CA SER A 128 7.40 -1.44 2.00
C SER A 128 7.60 -2.65 2.93
N PHE A 129 7.40 -2.48 4.25
CA PHE A 129 7.47 -3.58 5.21
C PHE A 129 6.37 -4.63 4.98
N ASN A 130 5.21 -4.22 4.46
CA ASN A 130 4.06 -5.12 4.31
C ASN A 130 4.20 -6.09 3.12
N ILE A 131 4.99 -5.74 2.11
CA ILE A 131 5.01 -6.41 0.79
C ILE A 131 5.34 -7.90 0.91
N VAL A 132 6.42 -8.26 1.62
CA VAL A 132 6.82 -9.67 1.79
C VAL A 132 5.78 -10.43 2.62
N HIS A 133 5.24 -9.84 3.67
CA HIS A 133 4.21 -10.47 4.49
C HIS A 133 2.95 -10.75 3.68
N TYR A 134 2.48 -9.78 2.90
CA TYR A 134 1.33 -9.94 2.02
C TYR A 134 1.57 -11.04 0.98
N ALA A 135 2.73 -11.05 0.32
CA ALA A 135 3.11 -12.08 -0.64
C ALA A 135 3.08 -13.50 -0.03
N MET A 136 3.53 -13.66 1.22
CA MET A 136 3.50 -14.96 1.92
C MET A 136 2.07 -15.43 2.24
N TYR A 137 1.16 -14.52 2.59
CA TYR A 137 -0.25 -14.86 2.80
C TYR A 137 -0.94 -15.22 1.49
N SER A 138 -0.70 -14.45 0.44
CA SER A 138 -1.22 -14.69 -0.92
C SER A 138 -0.76 -16.05 -1.45
N ARG A 139 0.53 -16.40 -1.29
CA ARG A 139 1.07 -17.71 -1.66
C ARG A 139 0.37 -18.88 -0.95
N LYS A 140 -0.01 -18.70 0.31
CA LYS A 140 -0.75 -19.71 1.09
C LYS A 140 -2.25 -19.74 0.78
N MET A 141 -2.74 -18.87 -0.11
CA MET A 141 -4.16 -18.59 -0.35
C MET A 141 -4.91 -18.26 0.95
N ASN A 142 -4.23 -17.63 1.92
CA ASN A 142 -4.81 -17.24 3.20
C ASN A 142 -5.09 -15.73 3.23
N PHE A 143 -6.20 -15.33 2.61
CA PHE A 143 -6.68 -13.95 2.63
C PHE A 143 -7.49 -13.60 3.88
N LYS A 144 -7.88 -14.61 4.68
CA LYS A 144 -8.64 -14.38 5.93
C LYS A 144 -7.85 -13.55 6.94
N THR A 145 -6.55 -13.84 7.10
CA THR A 145 -5.71 -13.13 8.07
C THR A 145 -5.46 -11.67 7.64
N PRO A 146 -4.99 -11.38 6.40
CA PRO A 146 -4.89 -10.01 5.91
C PRO A 146 -6.21 -9.23 5.96
N ALA A 147 -7.33 -9.85 5.57
CA ALA A 147 -8.64 -9.21 5.65
C ALA A 147 -8.95 -8.68 7.05
N LYS A 148 -8.75 -9.51 8.08
CA LYS A 148 -8.99 -9.09 9.47
C LYS A 148 -8.06 -7.97 9.92
N ILE A 149 -6.77 -8.11 9.66
CA ILE A 149 -5.76 -7.12 10.08
C ILE A 149 -6.06 -5.77 9.42
N ASN A 150 -6.29 -5.77 8.11
CA ASN A 150 -6.48 -4.54 7.35
C ASN A 150 -7.80 -3.84 7.70
N LEU A 151 -8.89 -4.59 7.90
CA LEU A 151 -10.16 -3.98 8.29
C LEU A 151 -10.12 -3.42 9.72
N LEU A 152 -9.41 -4.08 10.65
CA LEU A 152 -9.24 -3.57 12.01
C LEU A 152 -8.33 -2.32 12.01
N ALA A 153 -7.22 -2.35 11.26
CA ALA A 153 -6.28 -1.24 11.17
C ALA A 153 -6.85 0.01 10.48
N LEU A 154 -7.94 -0.14 9.70
CA LEU A 154 -8.65 1.00 9.09
C LEU A 154 -9.66 1.66 10.04
N VAL A 155 -10.06 0.98 11.12
CA VAL A 155 -11.10 1.44 12.05
C VAL A 155 -10.52 1.98 13.37
N ILE A 156 -9.35 1.47 13.77
CA ILE A 156 -8.60 1.88 14.97
C ILE A 156 -7.55 2.91 14.56
#